data_AF-A0A962Z187-F1
#
_entry.id   AF-A0A962Z187-F1
#
_cell.length_a   1.000
_cell.length_b   1.000
_cell.length_c   1.000
_cell.angle_alpha   90.00
_cell.angle_beta   90.00
_cell.angle_gamma   90.00
#
_symmetry.space_group_name_H-M   'P 1'
#
loop_
_entity.id
_entity.type
_entity.pdbx_description
1 polymer ?
#
loop_
_entity_poly.entity_id
_entity_poly.type
_entity_poly.pdbx_seq_one_letter_code
_entity_poly.pdbx_strand_id
1 'polypeptide(L)'
;MSENDPALIHDIPDFLAHAIALEFESVERYRELADSMDVHNNPKVAELFRKLAHYGELHAREIEHHAVGIVLPEISPWEFKWRTPEGPESGTWEGVHYMMSQRQVLEYALCNEQRGRDFYAGVAEFSPDEGVRELAAEFAREETEHVNILKTWLLNLVEPDSVRPEDLDPPNMPE
;
A
#
# COMPACT_ATOMS: atom_id res chain seq x y z
N MET A 1 19.83 -13.16 -2.53
CA MET A 1 19.86 -11.69 -2.41
C MET A 1 18.43 -11.26 -2.61
N SER A 2 17.87 -10.45 -1.71
CA SER A 2 16.48 -10.00 -1.88
C SER A 2 16.44 -9.10 -3.11
N GLU A 3 15.60 -9.42 -4.09
CA GLU A 3 15.48 -8.67 -5.36
C GLU A 3 14.95 -7.23 -5.15
N ASN A 4 14.54 -6.88 -3.91
CA ASN A 4 14.06 -5.54 -3.53
C ASN A 4 15.12 -4.73 -2.76
N ASP A 5 16.41 -4.92 -3.05
CA ASP A 5 17.47 -4.13 -2.43
C ASP A 5 17.47 -2.71 -3.01
N PRO A 6 17.22 -1.65 -2.23
CA PRO A 6 17.23 -0.26 -2.72
C PRO A 6 18.58 0.14 -3.34
N ALA A 7 19.66 -0.61 -3.05
CA ALA A 7 20.96 -0.42 -3.68
C ALA A 7 21.02 -0.82 -5.16
N LEU A 8 19.98 -1.46 -5.72
CA LEU A 8 19.92 -1.90 -7.12
C LEU A 8 19.27 -0.88 -8.07
N ILE A 9 18.71 0.23 -7.56
CA ILE A 9 18.12 1.27 -8.42
C ILE A 9 19.21 2.24 -8.85
N HIS A 10 19.59 2.12 -10.12
CA HIS A 10 20.76 2.80 -10.68
C HIS A 10 20.42 3.95 -11.62
N ASP A 11 19.18 4.08 -12.09
CA ASP A 11 18.74 5.19 -12.93
C ASP A 11 17.27 5.60 -12.72
N ILE A 12 16.91 6.76 -13.26
CA ILE A 12 15.59 7.37 -13.11
C ILE A 12 14.48 6.53 -13.79
N PRO A 13 14.65 6.01 -15.02
CA PRO A 13 13.64 5.15 -15.64
C PRO A 13 13.31 3.92 -14.80
N ASP A 14 14.31 3.22 -14.28
CA ASP A 14 14.10 2.07 -13.40
C ASP A 14 13.35 2.51 -12.14
N PHE A 15 13.81 3.58 -11.47
CA PHE A 15 13.16 4.11 -10.26
C PHE A 15 11.67 4.42 -10.47
N LEU A 16 11.34 5.16 -11.53
CA LEU A 16 9.97 5.58 -11.83
C LEU A 16 9.09 4.40 -12.21
N ALA A 17 9.61 3.44 -12.97
CA ALA A 17 8.87 2.23 -13.29
C ALA A 17 8.52 1.43 -12.04
N HIS A 18 9.44 1.32 -11.07
CA HIS A 18 9.19 0.65 -9.80
C HIS A 18 8.12 1.36 -8.98
N ALA A 19 8.22 2.69 -8.88
CA ALA A 19 7.27 3.52 -8.14
C ALA A 19 5.85 3.45 -8.73
N ILE A 20 5.73 3.54 -10.06
CA ILE A 20 4.45 3.41 -10.76
C ILE A 20 3.85 2.01 -10.55
N ALA A 21 4.65 0.95 -10.70
CA ALA A 21 4.16 -0.42 -10.51
C ALA A 21 3.61 -0.63 -9.10
N LEU A 22 4.28 -0.07 -8.08
CA LEU A 22 3.85 -0.13 -6.68
C LEU A 22 2.50 0.57 -6.48
N GLU A 23 2.34 1.80 -6.98
CA GLU A 23 1.07 2.54 -6.85
C GLU A 23 -0.09 1.84 -7.56
N PHE A 24 0.12 1.33 -8.77
CA PHE A 24 -0.94 0.63 -9.51
C PHE A 24 -1.38 -0.66 -8.82
N GLU A 25 -0.44 -1.47 -8.31
CA GLU A 25 -0.78 -2.67 -7.53
C GLU A 25 -1.63 -2.29 -6.31
N SER A 26 -1.24 -1.21 -5.62
CA SER A 26 -1.91 -0.69 -4.43
C SER A 26 -3.37 -0.31 -4.70
N VAL A 27 -3.59 0.47 -5.77
CA VAL A 27 -4.92 0.92 -6.19
C VAL A 27 -5.82 -0.26 -6.57
N GLU A 28 -5.32 -1.17 -7.41
CA GLU A 28 -6.09 -2.35 -7.83
C GLU A 28 -6.46 -3.22 -6.62
N ARG A 29 -5.51 -3.43 -5.71
CA ARG A 29 -5.76 -4.21 -4.50
C ARG A 29 -6.82 -3.57 -3.61
N TYR A 30 -6.78 -2.25 -3.42
CA TYR A 30 -7.81 -1.55 -2.65
C TYR A 30 -9.19 -1.63 -3.32
N ARG A 31 -9.29 -1.59 -4.65
CA ARG A 31 -10.55 -1.75 -5.38
C ARG A 31 -11.14 -3.15 -5.19
N GLU A 32 -10.35 -4.20 -5.38
CA GLU A 32 -10.77 -5.58 -5.14
C GLU A 32 -11.29 -5.79 -3.72
N LEU A 33 -10.60 -5.21 -2.74
CA LEU A 33 -10.97 -5.30 -1.35
C LEU A 33 -12.25 -4.53 -1.06
N ALA A 34 -12.44 -3.35 -1.62
CA ALA A 34 -13.71 -2.62 -1.51
C ALA A 34 -14.90 -3.46 -2.01
N ASP A 35 -14.76 -4.08 -3.19
CA ASP A 35 -15.81 -4.90 -3.78
C ASP A 35 -16.11 -6.14 -2.93
N SER A 36 -15.06 -6.78 -2.38
CA SER A 36 -15.22 -7.88 -1.43
C SER A 36 -15.97 -7.46 -0.16
N MET A 37 -15.69 -6.27 0.38
CA MET A 37 -16.38 -5.77 1.59
C MET A 37 -17.87 -5.51 1.33
N ASP A 38 -18.23 -5.03 0.15
CA ASP A 38 -19.65 -4.84 -0.21
C ASP A 38 -20.39 -6.19 -0.30
N VAL A 39 -19.77 -7.23 -0.86
CA VAL A 39 -20.34 -8.58 -0.91
C VAL A 39 -20.61 -9.13 0.49
N HIS A 40 -19.76 -8.81 1.47
CA HIS A 40 -19.88 -9.26 2.87
C HIS A 40 -20.60 -8.25 3.78
N ASN A 41 -21.38 -7.33 3.21
CA ASN A 41 -22.21 -6.37 3.93
C ASN A 41 -21.42 -5.48 4.92
N ASN A 42 -20.21 -5.07 4.54
CA ASN A 42 -19.34 -4.17 5.29
C ASN A 42 -19.11 -2.83 4.56
N PRO A 43 -20.16 -2.04 4.29
CA PRO A 43 -20.10 -0.85 3.42
C PRO A 43 -19.20 0.25 3.98
N LYS A 44 -19.05 0.33 5.31
CA LYS A 44 -18.16 1.30 5.97
C LYS A 44 -16.69 1.04 5.70
N VAL A 45 -16.30 -0.23 5.57
CA VAL A 45 -14.93 -0.62 5.23
C VAL A 45 -14.74 -0.57 3.71
N ALA A 46 -15.76 -0.91 2.93
CA ALA A 46 -15.75 -0.72 1.48
C ALA A 46 -15.52 0.75 1.08
N GLU A 47 -16.23 1.70 1.71
CA GLU A 47 -16.03 3.13 1.49
C GLU A 47 -14.61 3.57 1.86
N LEU A 48 -14.05 3.03 2.93
CA LEU A 48 -12.69 3.34 3.34
C LEU A 48 -11.66 2.85 2.31
N PHE A 49 -11.81 1.63 1.79
CA PHE A 49 -10.95 1.12 0.71
C PHE A 49 -11.08 1.93 -0.58
N ARG A 50 -12.30 2.34 -0.96
CA ARG A 50 -12.51 3.25 -2.10
C ARG A 50 -11.81 4.58 -1.92
N LYS A 51 -11.85 5.12 -0.71
CA LYS A 51 -11.14 6.35 -0.37
C LYS A 51 -9.64 6.16 -0.53
N LEU A 52 -9.07 5.07 0.00
CA LEU A 52 -7.65 4.75 -0.14
C LEU A 52 -7.24 4.55 -1.61
N ALA A 53 -8.04 3.82 -2.40
CA ALA A 53 -7.82 3.65 -3.84
C ALA A 53 -7.79 5.01 -4.57
N HIS A 54 -8.72 5.91 -4.24
CA HIS A 54 -8.74 7.25 -4.84
C HIS A 54 -7.49 8.08 -4.51
N TYR A 55 -6.98 7.98 -3.27
CA TYR A 55 -5.71 8.63 -2.91
C TYR A 55 -4.53 8.03 -3.68
N GLY A 56 -4.44 6.69 -3.77
CA GLY A 56 -3.42 6.03 -4.57
C GLY A 56 -3.48 6.40 -6.06
N GLU A 57 -4.66 6.60 -6.63
CA GLU A 57 -4.81 7.07 -8.02
C GLU A 57 -4.26 8.48 -8.23
N LEU A 58 -4.41 9.37 -7.24
CA LEU A 58 -3.85 10.72 -7.30
C LEU A 58 -2.32 10.65 -7.26
N HIS A 59 -1.79 9.84 -6.35
CA HIS A 59 -0.36 9.63 -6.21
C HIS A 59 0.26 9.00 -7.47
N ALA A 60 -0.35 7.95 -8.02
CA ALA A 60 0.07 7.32 -9.27
C ALA A 60 0.20 8.35 -10.42
N ARG A 61 -0.75 9.29 -10.53
CA ARG A 61 -0.72 10.35 -11.55
C ARG A 61 0.40 11.36 -11.34
N GLU A 62 0.74 11.65 -10.08
CA GLU A 62 1.88 12.51 -9.75
C GLU A 62 3.18 11.83 -10.20
N ILE A 63 3.36 10.56 -9.89
CA ILE A 63 4.53 9.78 -10.34
C ILE A 63 4.58 9.67 -11.87
N GLU A 64 3.45 9.42 -12.53
CA GLU A 64 3.35 9.42 -14.00
C GLU A 64 3.76 10.78 -14.60
N HIS A 65 3.48 11.89 -13.90
CA HIS A 65 3.93 13.23 -14.33
C HIS A 65 5.46 13.33 -14.36
N HIS A 66 6.15 12.75 -13.37
CA HIS A 66 7.61 12.66 -13.36
C HIS A 66 8.16 11.78 -14.49
N ALA A 67 7.38 10.83 -14.99
CA ALA A 67 7.76 9.93 -16.08
C ALA A 67 7.49 10.50 -17.50
N VAL A 68 6.89 11.69 -17.63
CA VAL A 68 6.55 12.25 -18.95
C VAL A 68 7.81 12.44 -19.81
N GLY A 69 7.81 11.77 -20.97
CA GLY A 69 8.92 11.83 -21.93
C GLY A 69 10.07 10.86 -21.64
N ILE A 70 9.93 10.00 -20.63
CA ILE A 70 10.88 8.94 -20.27
C ILE A 70 10.36 7.61 -20.81
N VAL A 71 11.24 6.82 -21.44
CA VAL A 71 10.91 5.44 -21.82
C VAL A 71 11.16 4.57 -20.59
N LEU A 72 10.08 4.11 -19.96
CA LEU A 72 10.15 3.25 -18.79
C LEU A 72 10.37 1.79 -19.20
N PRO A 73 11.20 1.02 -18.45
CA PRO A 73 11.25 -0.42 -18.59
C PRO A 73 9.92 -1.06 -18.20
N GLU A 74 9.64 -2.24 -18.75
CA GLU A 74 8.53 -3.08 -18.29
C GLU A 74 8.97 -3.82 -17.03
N ILE A 75 8.31 -3.57 -15.91
CA ILE A 75 8.54 -4.24 -14.63
C ILE A 75 7.46 -5.28 -14.41
N SER A 76 7.86 -6.43 -13.89
CA SER A 76 6.91 -7.51 -13.66
C SER A 76 6.14 -7.26 -12.35
N PRO A 77 4.79 -7.32 -12.37
CA PRO A 77 3.97 -7.02 -11.19
C PRO A 77 4.27 -7.88 -9.94
N TRP A 78 4.89 -9.05 -10.10
CA TRP A 78 5.20 -9.97 -9.00
C TRP A 78 6.48 -9.65 -8.22
N GLU A 79 7.26 -8.65 -8.64
CA GLU A 79 8.49 -8.21 -7.94
C GLU A 79 8.17 -7.38 -6.68
N PHE A 80 6.98 -6.78 -6.63
CA PHE A 80 6.47 -6.11 -5.44
C PHE A 80 5.27 -6.87 -4.91
N LYS A 81 5.46 -7.55 -3.77
CA LYS A 81 4.36 -8.12 -3.02
C LYS A 81 4.09 -7.23 -1.82
N TRP A 82 2.85 -6.76 -1.70
CA TRP A 82 2.31 -6.19 -0.47
C TRP A 82 2.59 -7.12 0.72
N ARG A 83 3.17 -6.58 1.80
CA ARG A 83 3.39 -7.35 3.03
C ARG A 83 2.54 -6.80 4.16
N THR A 84 1.95 -7.71 4.92
CA THR A 84 1.20 -7.41 6.13
C THR A 84 2.14 -7.05 7.30
N PRO A 85 1.70 -6.25 8.28
CA PRO A 85 2.42 -6.08 9.54
C PRO A 85 2.68 -7.45 10.20
N GLU A 86 3.92 -7.69 10.63
CA GLU A 86 4.27 -8.91 11.37
C GLU A 86 3.85 -8.78 12.85
N GLY A 87 2.93 -9.63 13.30
CA GLY A 87 2.59 -9.78 14.72
C GLY A 87 3.48 -10.85 15.40
N PRO A 88 3.70 -10.77 16.72
CA PRO A 88 4.66 -11.62 17.44
C PRO A 88 4.34 -13.14 17.45
N GLU A 89 3.15 -13.56 17.00
CA GLU A 89 2.68 -14.95 17.03
C GLU A 89 2.25 -15.50 15.65
N SER A 90 2.61 -14.84 14.54
CA SER A 90 2.02 -15.17 13.24
C SER A 90 3.01 -15.55 12.15
N GLY A 91 3.16 -16.86 11.93
CA GLY A 91 3.49 -17.36 10.61
C GLY A 91 2.35 -17.01 9.66
N THR A 92 2.62 -16.17 8.66
CA THR A 92 1.74 -15.86 7.52
C THR A 92 0.29 -15.54 7.90
N TRP A 93 -0.01 -14.28 8.28
CA TRP A 93 -1.37 -13.78 8.10
C TRP A 93 -1.64 -13.70 6.60
N GLU A 94 -2.42 -14.64 6.08
CA GLU A 94 -3.02 -14.54 4.75
C GLU A 94 -3.94 -13.31 4.71
N GLY A 95 -3.39 -12.20 4.21
CA GLY A 95 -4.14 -11.20 3.45
C GLY A 95 -5.21 -10.41 4.19
N VAL A 96 -5.56 -9.27 3.60
CA VAL A 96 -6.78 -8.56 3.95
C VAL A 96 -7.98 -9.50 3.79
N HIS A 97 -8.80 -9.64 4.83
CA HIS A 97 -10.00 -10.50 4.82
C HIS A 97 -11.27 -9.70 5.18
N TYR A 98 -12.43 -10.20 4.76
CA TYR A 98 -13.72 -9.49 4.82
C TYR A 98 -14.19 -9.07 6.23
N MET A 99 -13.60 -9.64 7.29
CA MET A 99 -13.95 -9.30 8.68
C MET A 99 -13.06 -8.20 9.28
N MET A 100 -12.18 -7.58 8.50
CA MET A 100 -11.32 -6.50 9.00
C MET A 100 -12.16 -5.29 9.43
N SER A 101 -11.78 -4.70 10.57
CA SER A 101 -12.32 -3.42 11.03
C SER A 101 -11.69 -2.24 10.28
N GLN A 102 -12.33 -1.07 10.32
CA GLN A 102 -11.77 0.15 9.76
C GLN A 102 -10.38 0.47 10.33
N ARG A 103 -10.17 0.20 11.63
CA ARG A 103 -8.86 0.33 12.29
C ARG A 103 -7.83 -0.57 11.63
N GLN A 104 -8.12 -1.86 11.47
CA GLN A 104 -7.20 -2.81 10.86
C GLN A 104 -6.87 -2.43 9.41
N VAL A 105 -7.83 -1.90 8.66
CA VAL A 105 -7.60 -1.40 7.30
C VAL A 105 -6.65 -0.20 7.29
N LEU A 106 -6.85 0.76 8.18
CA LEU A 106 -5.93 1.90 8.27
C LEU A 106 -4.54 1.52 8.78
N GLU A 107 -4.43 0.59 9.73
CA GLU A 107 -3.14 0.06 10.20
C GLU A 107 -2.40 -0.66 9.07
N TYR A 108 -3.14 -1.40 8.22
CA TYR A 108 -2.60 -2.04 7.03
C TYR A 108 -2.09 -1.02 6.01
N ALA A 109 -2.90 -0.04 5.64
CA ALA A 109 -2.50 1.06 4.75
C ALA A 109 -1.28 1.80 5.30
N LEU A 110 -1.30 2.16 6.59
CA LEU A 110 -0.22 2.87 7.27
C LEU A 110 1.10 2.08 7.23
N CYS A 111 1.05 0.76 7.36
CA CYS A 111 2.23 -0.08 7.24
C CYS A 111 2.81 -0.04 5.83
N ASN A 112 1.97 -0.07 4.80
CA ASN A 112 2.41 0.03 3.41
C ASN A 112 3.05 1.39 3.11
N GLU A 113 2.44 2.51 3.53
CA GLU A 113 3.04 3.85 3.32
C GLU A 113 4.38 3.99 4.04
N GLN A 114 4.51 3.43 5.25
CA GLN A 114 5.78 3.44 5.98
C GLN A 114 6.86 2.65 5.24
N ARG A 115 6.51 1.54 4.62
CA ARG A 115 7.43 0.74 3.81
C ARG A 115 7.83 1.46 2.53
N GLY A 116 6.88 2.11 1.85
CA GLY A 116 7.16 2.96 0.67
C GLY A 116 8.12 4.09 1.02
N ARG A 117 7.82 4.83 2.09
CA ARG A 117 8.71 5.85 2.66
C ARG A 117 10.11 5.33 2.93
N ASP A 118 10.22 4.21 3.66
CA ASP A 118 11.52 3.66 4.06
C ASP A 118 12.33 3.16 2.86
N PHE A 119 11.64 2.62 1.85
CA PHE A 119 12.24 2.24 0.57
C PHE A 119 12.81 3.47 -0.16
N TYR A 120 12.00 4.51 -0.37
CA TYR A 120 12.47 5.74 -1.03
C TYR A 120 13.58 6.43 -0.24
N ALA A 121 13.51 6.44 1.10
CA ALA A 121 14.58 6.96 1.94
C ALA A 121 15.89 6.17 1.76
N GLY A 122 15.81 4.84 1.67
CA GLY A 122 16.97 3.99 1.36
C GLY A 122 17.57 4.28 -0.02
N VAL A 123 16.74 4.43 -1.05
CA VAL A 123 17.20 4.79 -2.40
C VAL A 123 17.88 6.17 -2.40
N ALA A 124 17.31 7.14 -1.69
CA ALA A 124 17.88 8.48 -1.53
C ALA A 124 19.24 8.48 -0.82
N GLU A 125 19.46 7.54 0.11
CA GLU A 125 20.72 7.40 0.83
C GLU A 125 21.79 6.67 0.01
N PHE A 126 21.42 5.60 -0.69
CA PHE A 126 22.39 4.63 -1.24
C PHE A 126 22.53 4.61 -2.77
N SER A 127 21.61 5.21 -3.53
CA SER A 127 21.71 5.16 -4.99
C SER A 127 22.99 5.84 -5.50
N PRO A 128 23.68 5.27 -6.52
CA PRO A 128 24.88 5.87 -7.08
C PRO A 128 24.60 7.09 -7.97
N ASP A 129 23.35 7.31 -8.39
CA ASP A 129 22.93 8.41 -9.26
C ASP A 129 22.35 9.58 -8.46
N GLU A 130 22.87 10.79 -8.67
CA GLU A 130 22.45 11.98 -7.92
C GLU A 130 20.99 12.37 -8.20
N GLY A 131 20.53 12.23 -9.44
CA GLY A 131 19.15 12.54 -9.82
C GLY A 131 18.15 11.56 -9.21
N VAL A 132 18.49 10.26 -9.17
CA VAL A 132 17.69 9.24 -8.45
C VAL A 132 17.63 9.58 -6.97
N ARG A 133 18.74 10.00 -6.35
CA ARG A 133 18.74 10.36 -4.93
C ARG A 133 17.85 11.55 -4.61
N GLU A 134 17.89 12.59 -5.44
CA GLU A 134 17.06 13.79 -5.28
C GLU A 134 15.57 13.45 -5.41
N LEU A 135 15.21 12.70 -6.44
CA LEU A 135 13.83 12.29 -6.70
C LEU A 135 13.30 11.34 -5.62
N ALA A 136 14.10 10.35 -5.20
CA ALA A 136 13.72 9.45 -4.11
C ALA A 136 13.56 10.20 -2.77
N ALA A 137 14.36 11.24 -2.52
CA ALA A 137 14.20 12.08 -1.34
C ALA A 137 12.91 12.92 -1.38
N GLU A 138 12.43 13.27 -2.57
CA GLU A 138 11.13 13.91 -2.77
C GLU A 138 9.99 12.94 -2.44
N PHE A 139 9.98 11.75 -3.04
CA PHE A 139 8.95 10.74 -2.78
C PHE A 139 8.92 10.30 -1.31
N ALA A 140 10.09 10.17 -0.66
CA ALA A 140 10.14 9.87 0.77
C ALA A 140 9.48 10.96 1.65
N ARG A 141 9.53 12.24 1.24
CA ARG A 141 8.82 13.32 1.94
C ARG A 141 7.32 13.22 1.71
N GLU A 142 6.89 12.98 0.49
CA GLU A 142 5.47 12.80 0.13
C GLU A 142 4.85 11.64 0.91
N GLU A 143 5.53 10.49 0.97
CA GLU A 143 5.05 9.36 1.77
C GLU A 143 5.01 9.64 3.28
N THR A 144 5.88 10.52 3.76
CA THR A 144 5.80 10.98 5.14
C THR A 144 4.50 11.76 5.39
N GLU A 145 4.02 12.53 4.41
CA GLU A 145 2.73 13.21 4.47
C GLU A 145 1.57 12.21 4.46
N HIS A 146 1.61 11.19 3.60
CA HIS A 146 0.62 10.10 3.59
C HIS A 146 0.54 9.35 4.93
N VAL A 147 1.69 8.97 5.49
CA VAL A 147 1.79 8.37 6.83
C VAL A 147 1.13 9.24 7.89
N ASN A 148 1.32 10.56 7.83
CA ASN A 148 0.72 11.48 8.79
C ASN A 148 -0.79 11.60 8.61
N ILE A 149 -1.29 11.65 7.37
CA ILE A 149 -2.71 11.65 7.05
C ILE A 149 -3.39 10.39 7.62
N LEU A 150 -2.82 9.21 7.38
CA LEU A 150 -3.35 7.95 7.89
C LEU A 150 -3.33 7.86 9.41
N LYS A 151 -2.27 8.37 10.07
CA LYS A 151 -2.22 8.52 11.53
C LYS A 151 -3.34 9.43 12.05
N THR A 152 -3.61 10.54 11.37
CA THR A 152 -4.73 11.42 11.73
C THR A 152 -6.07 10.71 11.57
N TRP A 153 -6.26 9.92 10.52
CA TRP A 153 -7.49 9.13 10.34
C TRP A 153 -7.65 8.07 11.45
N LEU A 154 -6.56 7.40 11.84
CA LEU A 154 -6.53 6.47 12.97
C LEU A 154 -6.89 7.11 14.31
N LEU A 155 -6.39 8.33 14.57
CA LEU A 155 -6.71 9.07 15.80
C LEU A 155 -8.18 9.54 15.84
N ASN A 156 -8.74 9.85 14.67
CA ASN A 156 -10.11 10.35 14.55
C ASN A 156 -11.16 9.23 14.38
N LEU A 157 -10.73 7.97 14.32
CA LEU A 157 -11.65 6.83 14.36
C LEU A 157 -12.35 6.78 15.71
N VAL A 158 -13.58 7.29 15.75
CA VAL A 158 -14.52 7.03 16.84
C VAL A 158 -15.03 5.60 16.61
N GLU A 159 -14.50 4.64 17.35
CA GLU A 159 -15.06 3.27 17.33
C GLU A 159 -16.39 3.29 18.09
N PRO A 160 -17.56 3.12 17.45
CA PRO A 160 -18.70 2.59 18.19
C PRO A 160 -18.32 1.16 18.61
N ASP A 161 -18.60 0.79 19.87
CA ASP A 161 -18.36 -0.54 20.44
C ASP A 161 -18.56 -1.62 19.37
N SER A 162 -17.45 -2.25 18.96
CA SER A 162 -17.45 -3.17 17.84
C SER A 162 -18.16 -4.47 18.25
N VAL A 163 -19.43 -4.57 17.87
CA VAL A 163 -20.03 -5.89 17.61
C VAL A 163 -19.22 -6.45 16.46
N ARG A 164 -18.33 -7.41 16.76
CA ARG A 164 -17.64 -8.22 15.76
C ARG A 164 -18.73 -8.74 14.81
N PRO A 165 -18.62 -8.57 13.47
CA PRO A 165 -19.62 -9.11 12.56
C PRO A 165 -19.79 -10.60 12.88
N GLU A 166 -21.02 -11.03 13.18
CA GLU A 166 -21.30 -12.46 13.32
C GLU A 166 -20.94 -13.13 11.99
N ASP A 167 -20.09 -14.17 12.07
CA ASP A 167 -19.71 -14.96 10.92
C ASP A 167 -20.92 -15.81 10.49
N LEU A 168 -21.62 -15.35 9.45
CA LEU A 168 -22.86 -15.97 8.96
C LEU A 168 -22.61 -17.17 8.03
N ASP A 169 -21.35 -17.42 7.66
CA ASP A 169 -20.95 -18.57 6.83
C ASP A 169 -20.02 -19.52 7.60
N PRO A 170 -20.56 -20.28 8.59
CA PRO A 170 -19.79 -21.31 9.25
C PRO A 170 -19.35 -22.38 8.22
N PRO A 171 -18.16 -22.97 8.39
CA PRO A 171 -17.68 -24.03 7.49
C PRO A 171 -18.70 -25.17 7.46
N ASN A 172 -19.16 -25.49 6.25
CA ASN A 172 -20.13 -26.55 6.00
C ASN A 172 -19.50 -27.88 6.44
N MET A 173 -19.91 -28.39 7.61
CA MET A 173 -19.44 -29.68 8.11
C MET A 173 -20.05 -30.78 7.23
N PRO A 174 -19.27 -31.59 6.51
CA PRO A 174 -19.83 -32.74 5.81
C PRO A 174 -20.43 -33.72 6.81
N GLU A 175 -21.65 -34.21 6.53
CA GLU A 175 -22.38 -35.21 7.34
C GLU A 175 -21.58 -36.51 7.56
#